data_AF-A0A847XU87-F1
#
_entry.id   AF-A0A847XU87-F1
#
_cell.length_a   1.000
_cell.length_b   1.000
_cell.length_c   1.000
_cell.angle_alpha   90.00
_cell.angle_beta   90.00
_cell.angle_gamma   90.00
#
_symmetry.space_group_name_H-M   'P 1'
#
loop_
_entity.id
_entity.type
_entity.pdbx_description
1 polymer ?
#
loop_
_entity_poly.entity_id
_entity_poly.type
_entity_poly.pdbx_seq_one_letter_code
_entity_poly.pdbx_strand_id
1 'polypeptide(L)' 'MTMFIRLLIISALILFLVFILLGIRILIKPGGQFPETHVGHNKEMKKLGIRCAQHQDLGCKPVEGSASCMNCEKKF' A
#
# COMPACT_ATOMS: atom_id res chain seq x y z
N MET A 1 -38.23 -24.89 4.08
CA MET A 1 -37.87 -23.46 4.25
C MET A 1 -36.93 -23.21 5.44
N THR A 2 -37.14 -23.85 6.59
CA THR A 2 -36.31 -23.68 7.81
C THR A 2 -34.84 -24.09 7.67
N MET A 3 -34.54 -25.18 6.93
CA MET A 3 -33.16 -25.63 6.70
C MET A 3 -32.32 -24.62 5.90
N PHE A 4 -32.90 -24.00 4.88
CA PHE A 4 -32.22 -22.99 4.06
C PHE A 4 -31.86 -21.74 4.88
N ILE A 5 -32.78 -21.28 5.72
CA ILE A 5 -32.53 -20.12 6.61
C ILE A 5 -31.39 -20.43 7.59
N ARG A 6 -31.33 -21.64 8.17
CA ARG A 6 -30.22 -22.05 9.04
C ARG A 6 -28.87 -22.03 8.32
N LEU A 7 -28.82 -22.52 7.08
CA LEU A 7 -27.59 -22.52 6.27
C LEU A 7 -27.13 -21.09 5.95
N LEU A 8 -28.05 -20.18 5.62
CA LEU A 8 -27.70 -18.78 5.36
C LEU A 8 -27.14 -18.10 6.61
N ILE A 9 -27.73 -18.32 7.78
CA ILE A 9 -27.24 -17.74 9.03
C ILE A 9 -25.83 -18.25 9.37
N ILE A 10 -25.61 -19.56 9.25
CA ILE A 10 -24.28 -20.16 9.51
C ILE A 10 -23.24 -19.62 8.52
N SER A 11 -23.57 -19.56 7.23
CA SER A 11 -22.69 -19.01 6.19
C SER A 11 -22.33 -17.55 6.46
N ALA A 12 -23.34 -16.72 6.77
CA ALA A 12 -23.14 -15.30 7.07
C ALA A 12 -22.25 -15.10 8.31
N LEU A 13 -22.43 -15.90 9.37
CA LEU A 13 -21.59 -15.84 10.57
C LEU A 13 -20.13 -16.19 10.27
N ILE A 14 -19.88 -17.21 9.45
CA ILE A 14 -18.52 -17.62 9.08
C ILE A 14 -17.85 -16.51 8.26
N LEU A 15 -18.54 -15.96 7.26
CA LEU A 15 -18.00 -14.86 6.44
C LEU A 15 -17.69 -13.63 7.29
N PHE A 16 -18.59 -13.27 8.20
CA PHE A 16 -18.38 -12.17 9.13
C PHE A 16 -17.12 -12.37 9.99
N LEU A 17 -16.92 -13.57 10.52
CA LEU A 17 -15.71 -13.91 11.27
C LEU A 17 -14.44 -13.77 10.42
N VAL A 18 -14.47 -14.22 9.16
CA VAL A 18 -13.33 -14.09 8.23
C VAL A 18 -12.98 -12.63 7.98
N PHE A 19 -13.96 -11.76 7.75
CA PHE A 19 -13.71 -10.33 7.54
C PHE A 19 -13.11 -9.65 8.77
N ILE A 20 -13.58 -10.00 9.97
CA ILE A 20 -12.99 -9.51 11.23
C ILE A 20 -11.54 -9.96 11.35
N LEU A 21 -11.26 -11.24 11.12
CA LEU A 21 -9.91 -11.79 11.23
C LEU A 21 -8.96 -11.17 10.19
N LEU A 22 -9.42 -10.93 8.97
CA LEU A 22 -8.62 -10.27 7.94
C LEU A 22 -8.30 -8.82 8.32
N GLY A 23 -9.27 -8.11 8.90
CA GLY A 23 -9.12 -6.72 9.35
C GLY A 23 -8.49 -6.55 10.74
N ILE A 24 -8.17 -7.64 11.46
CA ILE A 24 -7.85 -7.58 12.90
C ILE A 24 -6.66 -6.67 13.21
N ARG A 25 -5.66 -6.63 12.33
CA ARG A 25 -4.48 -5.77 12.48
C ARG A 25 -4.81 -4.28 12.36
N ILE A 26 -5.85 -3.94 11.60
CA ILE A 26 -6.33 -2.57 11.37
C ILE A 26 -7.28 -2.17 12.49
N LEU A 27 -8.16 -3.09 12.93
CA LEU A 27 -9.15 -2.84 13.98
C LEU A 27 -8.52 -2.75 15.38
N ILE A 28 -7.48 -3.54 15.69
CA ILE A 28 -6.86 -3.57 17.03
C ILE A 28 -5.83 -2.44 17.20
N LYS A 29 -5.15 -2.02 16.13
CA LYS A 29 -4.08 -1.02 16.25
C LYS A 29 -4.69 0.38 16.28
N PRO A 30 -4.56 1.17 17.36
CA PRO A 30 -5.01 2.56 17.36
C PRO A 30 -4.24 3.32 16.27
N GLY A 31 -4.95 3.90 15.30
CA GLY A 31 -4.36 4.49 14.11
C GLY A 31 -3.99 3.47 13.02
N GLY A 32 -4.66 2.33 12.96
CA GLY A 32 -4.50 1.31 11.92
C GLY A 32 -4.70 1.89 10.52
N GLN A 33 -3.61 2.24 9.87
CA GLN A 33 -3.57 2.60 8.45
C GLN A 33 -3.01 1.41 7.69
N PHE A 34 -3.48 1.22 6.46
CA PHE A 34 -2.79 0.34 5.54
C PHE A 34 -1.35 0.85 5.37
N PRO A 35 -0.34 -0.04 5.36
CA PRO A 35 1.04 0.38 5.19
C PRO A 35 1.19 1.16 3.87
N GLU A 36 2.01 2.20 3.87
CA GLU A 36 2.32 2.98 2.67
C GLU A 36 2.92 2.07 1.59
N THR A 37 2.11 1.70 0.60
CA THR A 37 2.54 0.88 -0.55
C THR A 37 3.28 1.70 -1.59
N HIS A 38 3.23 3.03 -1.48
CA HIS A 38 3.97 3.92 -2.34
C HIS A 38 5.45 3.90 -1.95
N VAL A 39 6.26 3.21 -2.77
CA VAL A 39 7.70 2.97 -2.52
C VAL A 39 8.47 4.25 -2.19
N GLY A 40 8.11 5.38 -2.82
CA GLY A 40 8.79 6.64 -2.57
C GLY A 40 8.45 7.31 -1.22
N HIS A 41 7.19 7.26 -0.78
CA HIS A 41 6.75 7.95 0.46
C HIS A 41 6.93 7.07 1.72
N ASN A 42 7.27 5.80 1.54
CA ASN A 42 7.46 4.86 2.64
C ASN A 42 8.85 5.02 3.29
N LYS A 43 8.87 5.53 4.53
CA LYS A 43 10.10 5.74 5.33
C LYS A 43 10.88 4.44 5.58
N GLU A 44 10.18 3.33 5.77
CA GLU A 44 10.81 2.02 6.03
C GLU A 44 11.51 1.49 4.77
N MET A 45 10.88 1.63 3.60
CA MET A 45 11.50 1.30 2.32
C MET A 45 12.68 2.21 2.00
N LYS A 46 12.59 3.50 2.40
CA LYS A 46 13.69 4.46 2.24
C LYS A 46 14.94 4.04 3.01
N LYS A 47 14.78 3.54 4.24
CA LYS A 47 15.84 3.02 5.11
C LYS A 47 16.53 1.79 4.54
N LEU A 48 15.78 0.96 3.80
CA LEU A 48 16.30 -0.21 3.08
C LEU A 48 16.99 0.15 1.75
N GLY A 49 17.07 1.43 1.39
CA GLY A 49 17.69 1.89 0.14
C GLY A 49 16.81 1.72 -1.10
N ILE A 50 15.57 1.23 -0.95
CA ILE A 50 14.64 1.04 -2.06
C ILE A 50 14.06 2.41 -2.45
N ARG A 51 13.99 2.67 -3.77
CA ARG A 51 13.48 3.93 -4.35
C ARG A 51 12.50 3.62 -5.48
N CYS A 52 11.70 4.62 -5.89
CA CYS A 52 10.80 4.48 -7.02
C CYS A 52 11.59 4.03 -8.27
N ALA A 53 11.11 3.01 -8.98
CA ALA A 53 11.75 2.51 -10.21
C ALA A 53 11.94 3.63 -11.23
N GLN A 54 10.95 4.53 -11.36
CA GLN A 54 11.07 5.71 -12.20
C GLN A 54 12.30 6.57 -11.85
N HIS A 55 12.65 6.73 -10.58
CA HIS A 55 13.86 7.47 -10.18
C HIS A 55 15.16 6.67 -10.39
N GLN A 56 15.09 5.33 -10.41
CA GLN A 56 16.26 4.48 -10.68
C GLN A 56 16.57 4.40 -12.18
N ASP A 57 15.52 4.34 -13.02
CA ASP A 57 15.63 4.15 -14.47
C ASP A 57 15.77 5.47 -15.25
N LEU A 58 15.44 6.61 -14.62
CA LEU A 58 15.73 7.93 -15.16
C LEU A 58 17.22 8.25 -14.99
N GLY A 59 18.06 7.71 -15.86
CA GLY A 59 19.38 8.32 -16.10
C GLY A 59 19.17 9.80 -16.47
N CYS A 60 19.94 10.70 -15.85
CA CYS A 60 19.90 12.14 -16.18
C CYS A 60 20.20 12.31 -17.67
N LYS A 61 19.18 12.59 -18.49
CA LYS A 61 19.38 13.04 -19.86
C LYS A 61 19.37 14.58 -19.83
N PRO A 62 20.49 15.25 -20.14
CA PRO A 62 20.51 16.70 -20.17
C PRO A 62 19.52 17.20 -21.23
N VAL A 63 18.78 18.25 -20.91
CA VAL A 63 18.00 19.00 -21.91
C VAL A 63 19.02 19.78 -22.73
N GLU A 64 19.03 19.60 -24.05
CA GLU A 64 19.97 20.31 -24.93
C GLU A 64 19.87 21.82 -24.70
N GLY A 65 20.99 22.43 -24.27
CA GLY A 65 21.08 23.87 -24.00
C GLY A 65 21.02 24.30 -22.52
N SER A 66 20.94 23.38 -21.55
CA SER A 66 21.10 23.74 -20.13
C SER A 66 21.84 22.66 -19.34
N ALA A 67 22.79 23.07 -18.48
CA ALA A 67 23.50 22.18 -17.55
C ALA A 67 22.63 21.76 -16.34
N SER A 68 21.32 21.70 -16.53
CA SER A 68 20.35 21.45 -15.47
C SER A 68 19.43 20.30 -15.87
N CYS A 69 19.46 19.22 -15.10
CA CYS A 69 18.44 18.19 -15.20
C CYS A 69 17.12 18.78 -14.64
N MET A 70 16.22 19.22 -15.52
CA MET A 70 14.90 19.68 -15.09
C MET A 70 14.09 18.49 -14.57
N ASN A 71 14.08 18.38 -13.24
CA ASN A 71 13.28 17.52 -12.37
C ASN A 71 13.61 16.02 -12.30
N CYS A 72 14.65 15.70 -11.53
CA CYS A 72 14.59 14.52 -10.64
C CYS A 72 14.97 14.84 -9.19
N GLU A 73 14.69 16.08 -8.75
CA GLU A 73 14.68 16.41 -7.32
C GLU A 73 13.27 16.77 -6.90
N LYS A 74 12.39 15.76 -6.83
CA LYS A 74 11.31 15.84 -5.84
C LYS A 74 11.70 14.95 -4.69
N LYS A 75 12.38 15.61 -3.75
CA LYS A 75 12.68 15.18 -2.39
C LYS A 75 11.54 14.31 -1.84
N PHE A 76 11.75 13.00 -1.88
CA PHE A 76 11.05 12.02 -1.05
C PHE A 76 11.67 12.04 0.36
#